data_AF-A0A6V7IFR9-F1
#
_entry.id   AF-A0A6V7IFR9-F1
#
_cell.length_a   1.000
_cell.length_b   1.000
_cell.length_c   1.000
_cell.angle_alpha   90.00
_cell.angle_beta   90.00
_cell.angle_gamma   90.00
#
_symmetry.space_group_name_H-M   'P 1'
#
loop_
_entity.id
_entity.type
_entity.pdbx_description
1 polymer ?
#
loop_
_entity_poly.entity_id
_entity_poly.type
_entity_poly.pdbx_seq_one_letter_code
_entity_poly.pdbx_strand_id
1 'polypeptide(L)' 'ITGAGHGIGRELALKYGSLGATVVCWDLNPQGNQETVDEIMKLGATKAHAYT' A
#
# COMPACT_ATOMS: atom_id res chain seq x y z
N ILE A 1 1.15 -3.80 6.28
CA ILE A 1 0.54 -4.91 5.53
C ILE A 1 1.67 -5.67 4.87
N THR A 2 1.84 -6.94 5.23
CA THR A 2 2.80 -7.85 4.61
C THR A 2 2.19 -8.47 3.35
N GLY A 3 2.95 -8.60 2.27
CA GLY A 3 2.42 -9.04 0.98
C GLY A 3 1.61 -7.95 0.28
N ALA A 4 1.96 -6.68 0.50
CA ALA A 4 1.19 -5.54 0.01
C ALA A 4 1.38 -5.27 -1.50
N GLY A 5 2.35 -5.90 -2.16
CA GLY A 5 2.65 -5.66 -3.57
C GLY A 5 1.64 -6.28 -4.54
N HIS A 6 0.79 -7.21 -4.10
CA HIS A 6 -0.21 -7.85 -4.94
C HIS A 6 -1.38 -8.47 -4.17
N GLY A 7 -2.37 -8.96 -4.92
CA GLY A 7 -3.46 -9.77 -4.40
C GLY A 7 -4.22 -9.11 -3.23
N ILE A 8 -4.61 -9.93 -2.25
CA ILE A 8 -5.42 -9.48 -1.11
C ILE A 8 -4.68 -8.43 -0.27
N GLY A 9 -3.37 -8.55 -0.11
CA GLY A 9 -2.59 -7.57 0.65
C GLY A 9 -2.65 -6.18 0.02
N ARG A 10 -2.55 -6.09 -1.31
CA ARG A 10 -2.73 -4.84 -2.05
C ARG A 10 -4.13 -4.26 -1.87
N GLU A 11 -5.17 -5.05 -2.08
CA GLU A 11 -6.56 -4.57 -1.95
C GLU A 11 -6.87 -4.06 -0.53
N LEU A 12 -6.33 -4.73 0.49
CA LEU A 12 -6.45 -4.30 1.87
C LEU A 12 -5.75 -2.94 2.10
N ALA A 13 -4.58 -2.77 1.51
CA ALA A 13 -3.79 -1.54 1.61
C ALA A 13 -4.49 -0.36 0.95
N LEU A 14 -5.02 -0.56 -0.26
CA LEU A 14 -5.82 0.43 -0.98
C LEU A 14 -7.07 0.80 -0.18
N LYS A 15 -7.78 -0.17 0.39
CA LYS A 15 -9.00 0.08 1.16
C LYS A 15 -8.70 0.92 2.40
N TYR A 16 -7.70 0.55 3.21
CA TYR A 16 -7.35 1.34 4.39
C TYR A 16 -6.84 2.74 4.02
N GLY A 17 -6.04 2.84 2.96
CA GLY A 17 -5.59 4.11 2.41
C GLY A 17 -6.74 5.04 2.06
N SER A 18 -7.75 4.52 1.34
CA SER A 18 -8.96 5.28 0.96
C SER A 18 -9.79 5.76 2.15
N LEU A 19 -9.64 5.12 3.31
CA LEU A 19 -10.30 5.52 4.56
C LEU A 19 -9.46 6.52 5.38
N GLY A 20 -8.35 7.01 4.81
CA GLY A 20 -7.49 8.02 5.43
C GLY A 20 -6.44 7.46 6.38
N ALA A 21 -6.25 6.13 6.44
CA ALA A 21 -5.23 5.53 7.29
C ALA A 21 -3.81 5.87 6.80
N THR A 22 -2.85 5.88 7.73
CA THR A 22 -1.44 5.74 7.36
C THR A 22 -1.14 4.27 7.10
N VAL A 23 -0.64 3.95 5.91
CA VAL A 23 -0.41 2.55 5.50
C VAL A 23 1.08 2.28 5.31
N VAL A 24 1.60 1.26 6.01
CA VAL A 24 2.95 0.74 5.77
C VAL A 24 2.84 -0.55 4.98
N CYS A 25 3.42 -0.57 3.78
CA CYS A 25 3.41 -1.70 2.85
C CYS A 25 4.76 -2.43 2.90
N TRP A 26 4.74 -3.72 3.19
CA TRP A 26 5.92 -4.58 3.31
C TRP A 26 5.82 -5.73 2.32
N ASP A 27 6.72 -5.81 1.35
CA ASP A 27 6.71 -6.86 0.33
C ASP A 27 8.10 -7.08 -0.28
N LEU A 28 8.42 -8.34 -0.57
CA LEU A 28 9.68 -8.75 -1.20
C LEU A 28 9.79 -8.24 -2.65
N ASN A 29 8.68 -7.95 -3.32
CA ASN A 29 8.65 -7.33 -4.64
C ASN A 29 8.61 -5.78 -4.50
N PRO A 30 9.76 -5.08 -4.58
CA PRO A 30 9.80 -3.63 -4.36
C PRO A 30 8.99 -2.85 -5.39
N GLN A 31 8.91 -3.32 -6.64
CA GLN A 31 8.17 -2.64 -7.70
C GLN A 31 6.66 -2.67 -7.41
N GLY A 32 6.09 -3.86 -7.20
CA GLY A 32 4.65 -3.98 -6.88
C GLY A 32 4.29 -3.28 -5.57
N ASN A 33 5.21 -3.26 -4.61
CA ASN A 33 5.01 -2.57 -3.34
C ASN A 33 4.95 -1.04 -3.51
N GLN A 34 5.86 -0.48 -4.32
CA GLN A 34 5.87 0.95 -4.60
C GLN A 34 4.64 1.37 -5.42
N GLU A 35 4.26 0.59 -6.43
CA GLU A 35 3.03 0.82 -7.20
C GLU A 35 1.80 0.88 -6.28
N THR A 36 1.73 -0.01 -5.29
CA THR A 36 0.65 -0.02 -4.30
C THR A 36 0.64 1.25 -3.45
N VAL A 37 1.80 1.70 -2.97
CA VAL A 37 1.93 2.96 -2.19
C VAL A 37 1.49 4.17 -3.02
N ASP A 38 1.91 4.25 -4.28
CA ASP A 38 1.55 5.36 -5.17
C ASP A 38 0.03 5.41 -5.40
N GLU A 39 -0.60 4.26 -5.50
CA GLU A 39 -2.05 4.14 -5.69
C GLU A 39 -2.82 4.45 -4.40
N ILE A 40 -2.31 4.03 -3.23
CA ILE A 40 -2.83 4.44 -1.92
C ILE A 40 -2.84 5.97 -1.75
N MET A 41 -1.75 6.64 -2.13
CA MET A 41 -1.66 8.10 -2.02
C MET A 41 -2.67 8.82 -2.93
N LYS A 42 -2.94 8.27 -4.13
CA LYS A 42 -3.98 8.80 -5.03
C LYS A 42 -5.40 8.64 -4.47
N LEU A 43 -5.63 7.64 -3.61
CA LEU A 43 -6.93 7.37 -2.98
C LEU A 43 -7.21 8.25 -1.76
N GLY A 44 -6.34 9.22 -1.43
CA GLY A 44 -6.57 10.18 -0.35
C GLY A 44 -5.99 9.77 1.00
N ALA A 45 -5.09 8.78 1.02
CA ALA A 45 -4.33 8.48 2.22
C ALA A 45 -3.47 9.68 2.63
N THR A 46 -3.35 9.91 3.94
CA THR A 46 -2.47 10.97 4.46
C THR A 46 -1.00 10.61 4.28
N LYS A 47 -0.65 9.34 4.46
CA LYS A 47 0.72 8.82 4.35
C LYS A 47 0.72 7.35 3.93
N ALA A 48 1.67 6.97 3.09
CA ALA A 48 1.96 5.59 2.79
C ALA A 48 3.47 5.36 2.60
N HIS A 49 3.97 4.19 2.99
CA HIS A 49 5.39 3.85 2.99
C HIS A 49 5.61 2.45 2.41
N ALA A 50 6.66 2.28 1.59
CA ALA A 50 7.08 0.98 1.06
C ALA A 50 8.39 0.53 1.74
N TYR A 51 8.44 -0.75 2.13
CA TYR A 51 9.62 -1.44 2.66
C TYR A 51 9.73 -2.85 2.06
N THR A 52 10.94 -3.39 1.97
CA THR A 52 11.23 -4.74 1.47
C THR A 52 11.66 -5.67 2.59
#